data_AF-A0A4Q9M058-F1
#
_entry.id   AF-A0A4Q9M058-F1
#
_cell.length_a   1.000
_cell.length_b   1.000
_cell.length_c   1.000
_cell.angle_alpha   90.00
_cell.angle_beta   90.00
_cell.angle_gamma   90.00
#
_symmetry.space_group_name_H-M   'P 1'
#
loop_
_entity.id
_entity.type
_entity.pdbx_description
1 polymer ?
#
loop_
_entity_poly.entity_id
_entity_poly.type
_entity_poly.pdbx_seq_one_letter_code
_entity_poly.pdbx_strand_id
1 'polypeptide(L)'
;MSYDFKSLDYENKKYLTFKEYMCLSLLNKKYPLSSSEMPQKIYKNDIKYKKYSNILQIFNFLKIDKSINLPIITPFSLINIRNKLFIEISDKEIFEMVNLLSSTEEITFDLFSRTFG
;
A
#
# COMPACT_ATOMS: atom_id res chain seq x y z
N MET A 1 0.14 -14.73 8.75
CA MET A 1 0.02 -13.91 9.98
C MET A 1 -0.88 -12.72 9.67
N SER A 2 -1.92 -12.47 10.46
CA SER A 2 -2.75 -11.24 10.37
C SER A 2 -2.25 -10.22 11.37
N TYR A 3 -2.01 -8.99 10.94
CA TYR A 3 -1.60 -7.91 11.84
C TYR A 3 -2.82 -7.36 12.57
N ASP A 4 -2.72 -7.08 13.86
CA ASP A 4 -3.84 -6.60 14.65
C ASP A 4 -3.79 -5.08 14.87
N PHE A 5 -4.86 -4.52 15.40
CA PHE A 5 -4.95 -3.09 15.73
C PHE A 5 -3.77 -2.60 16.58
N LYS A 6 -3.35 -3.41 17.56
CA LYS A 6 -2.30 -3.04 18.51
C LYS A 6 -0.93 -2.98 17.83
N SER A 7 -0.70 -3.82 16.83
CA SER A 7 0.57 -3.87 16.11
C SER A 7 0.92 -2.55 15.41
N LEU A 8 -0.07 -1.74 15.05
CA LEU A 8 0.13 -0.45 14.37
C LEU A 8 -0.27 0.77 15.20
N ASP A 9 -0.65 0.60 16.47
CA ASP A 9 -0.83 1.69 17.41
C ASP A 9 0.50 1.98 18.11
N TYR A 10 1.45 2.57 17.36
CA TYR A 10 2.86 2.74 17.78
C TYR A 10 3.04 3.50 19.10
N GLU A 11 2.06 4.32 19.51
CA GLU A 11 2.11 5.14 20.72
C GLU A 11 1.06 4.70 21.77
N ASN A 12 0.41 3.56 21.57
CA ASN A 12 -0.64 3.03 22.46
C ASN A 12 -1.75 4.06 22.73
N LYS A 13 -2.12 4.82 21.71
CA LYS A 13 -3.11 5.90 21.71
C LYS A 13 -4.54 5.40 21.85
N LYS A 14 -4.77 4.10 21.62
CA LYS A 14 -6.08 3.45 21.48
C LYS A 14 -6.84 3.87 20.22
N TYR A 15 -6.20 4.55 19.28
CA TYR A 15 -6.72 4.89 17.95
C TYR A 15 -5.59 4.89 16.92
N LEU A 16 -5.93 4.61 15.66
CA LEU A 16 -5.02 4.74 14.53
C LEU A 16 -5.23 6.09 13.85
N THR A 17 -4.14 6.72 13.44
CA THR A 17 -4.13 7.76 12.40
C THR A 17 -4.52 7.14 11.05
N PHE A 18 -4.89 7.97 10.09
CA PHE A 18 -5.19 7.49 8.74
C PHE A 18 -4.01 6.72 8.11
N LYS A 19 -2.77 7.15 8.38
CA LYS A 19 -1.57 6.44 7.90
C LYS A 19 -1.45 5.05 8.53
N GLU A 20 -1.60 4.93 9.84
CA GLU A 20 -1.55 3.64 10.55
C GLU A 20 -2.70 2.72 10.10
N TYR A 21 -3.90 3.24 9.89
CA TYR A 21 -5.03 2.49 9.33
C TYR A 21 -4.77 2.00 7.89
N MET A 22 -4.18 2.83 7.03
CA MET A 22 -3.74 2.42 5.70
C MET A 22 -2.76 1.25 5.79
N CYS A 23 -1.75 1.36 6.66
CA CYS A 23 -0.79 0.29 6.88
C CYS A 23 -1.47 -1.00 7.36
N LEU A 24 -2.39 -0.91 8.33
CA LEU A 24 -3.08 -2.07 8.88
C LEU A 24 -3.92 -2.77 7.81
N SER A 25 -4.60 -1.98 6.98
CA SER A 25 -5.41 -2.47 5.87
C SER A 25 -4.54 -3.27 4.91
N LEU A 26 -3.39 -2.74 4.53
CA LEU A 26 -2.48 -3.37 3.57
C LEU A 26 -1.86 -4.66 4.11
N LEU A 27 -1.38 -4.64 5.35
CA LEU A 27 -0.80 -5.81 6.00
C LEU A 27 -1.83 -6.96 6.15
N ASN A 28 -3.12 -6.63 6.27
CA ASN A 28 -4.20 -7.61 6.32
C ASN A 28 -4.80 -7.95 4.95
N LYS A 29 -4.21 -7.46 3.86
CA LYS A 29 -4.77 -7.61 2.51
C LYS A 29 -6.24 -7.18 2.50
N LYS A 30 -6.50 -5.96 2.96
CA LYS A 30 -7.80 -5.27 2.93
C LYS A 30 -7.66 -3.94 2.21
N TYR A 31 -8.74 -3.53 1.54
CA TYR A 31 -8.78 -2.23 0.88
C TYR A 31 -9.28 -1.14 1.83
N PRO A 32 -8.46 -0.12 2.16
CA PRO A 32 -8.86 0.94 3.07
C PRO A 32 -9.92 1.86 2.44
N LEU A 33 -10.78 2.42 3.29
CA LEU A 33 -11.61 3.59 3.00
C LEU A 33 -10.71 4.83 2.86
N SER A 34 -11.17 5.86 2.15
CA SER A 34 -10.43 7.11 1.97
C SER A 34 -10.39 7.94 3.27
N SER A 35 -9.53 8.96 3.31
CA SER A 35 -9.44 9.87 4.45
C SER A 35 -10.69 10.73 4.65
N SER A 36 -11.56 10.84 3.64
CA SER A 36 -12.86 11.51 3.76
C SER A 36 -13.96 10.58 4.29
N GLU A 37 -13.75 9.27 4.19
CA GLU A 37 -14.69 8.22 4.63
C GLU A 37 -14.37 7.71 6.04
N MET A 38 -13.17 8.00 6.55
CA MET A 38 -12.71 7.61 7.88
C MET A 38 -12.55 8.83 8.80
N PRO A 39 -12.87 8.70 10.10
CA PRO A 39 -12.58 9.74 11.07
C PRO A 39 -11.07 9.96 11.21
N GLN A 40 -10.66 11.15 11.66
CA GLN A 40 -9.24 11.45 11.91
C GLN A 40 -8.60 10.52 12.96
N LYS A 41 -9.41 10.07 13.93
CA LYS A 41 -9.04 9.07 14.95
C LYS A 41 -9.85 7.81 14.69
N ILE A 42 -9.17 6.73 14.30
CA ILE A 42 -9.81 5.48 13.89
C ILE A 42 -9.70 4.48 15.03
N TYR A 43 -10.80 4.28 15.77
CA TYR A 43 -10.83 3.30 16.84
C TYR A 43 -11.04 1.89 16.29
N LYS A 44 -10.70 0.87 17.08
CA LYS A 44 -10.76 -0.54 16.67
C LYS A 44 -12.12 -0.93 16.08
N ASN A 45 -13.22 -0.44 16.67
CA ASN A 45 -14.59 -0.77 16.24
C ASN A 45 -15.02 0.00 14.98
N ASP A 46 -14.31 1.06 14.61
CA ASP A 46 -14.60 1.89 13.44
C ASP A 46 -13.91 1.37 12.17
N ILE A 47 -12.98 0.42 12.33
CA ILE A 47 -12.24 -0.15 11.20
C ILE A 47 -13.22 -0.86 10.28
N LYS A 48 -13.35 -0.29 9.09
CA LYS A 48 -14.11 -0.83 7.97
C LYS A 48 -13.19 -0.90 6.77
N TYR A 49 -13.49 -1.77 5.83
CA TYR A 49 -12.73 -1.93 4.61
C TYR A 49 -13.71 -1.90 3.43
N LYS A 50 -13.27 -1.42 2.27
CA LYS A 50 -14.01 -1.68 1.04
C LYS A 50 -13.74 -3.11 0.60
N LYS A 51 -14.67 -3.69 -0.15
CA LYS A 51 -14.34 -4.85 -0.97
C LYS A 51 -13.32 -4.40 -2.02
N TYR A 52 -12.26 -5.18 -2.25
CA TYR A 52 -11.43 -5.00 -3.43
C TYR A 52 -12.36 -5.07 -4.64
N SER A 53 -12.50 -3.95 -5.33
CA SER A 53 -13.38 -3.85 -6.50
C SER A 53 -12.61 -3.56 -7.78
N ASN A 54 -11.33 -3.16 -7.71
CA ASN A 54 -10.57 -2.88 -8.93
C ASN A 54 -9.04 -2.90 -8.76
N ILE A 55 -8.34 -3.64 -9.63
CA ILE A 55 -6.88 -3.70 -9.76
C ILE A 55 -6.25 -2.30 -9.96
N LEU A 56 -6.99 -1.38 -10.58
CA LEU A 56 -6.61 0.02 -10.78
C LEU A 56 -6.31 0.75 -9.46
N GLN A 57 -7.05 0.42 -8.41
CA GLN A 57 -6.87 1.07 -7.12
C GLN A 57 -5.59 0.62 -6.42
N ILE A 58 -5.20 -0.66 -6.58
CA ILE A 58 -3.92 -1.18 -6.08
C ILE A 58 -2.78 -0.53 -6.85
N PHE A 59 -2.89 -0.45 -8.17
CA PHE A 59 -1.91 0.22 -9.00
C PHE A 59 -1.70 1.69 -8.60
N ASN A 60 -2.80 2.43 -8.41
CA ASN A 60 -2.76 3.82 -7.96
C ASN A 60 -2.14 4.01 -6.57
N PHE A 61 -2.26 3.02 -5.70
CA PHE A 61 -1.59 3.03 -4.41
C PHE A 61 -0.08 2.79 -4.55
N LEU A 62 0.34 1.95 -5.49
CA LEU A 62 1.75 1.59 -5.66
C LEU A 62 2.59 2.67 -6.37
N LYS A 63 1.98 3.47 -7.24
CA LYS A 63 2.66 4.49 -8.08
C LYS A 63 3.06 5.80 -7.37
N ILE A 64 3.43 5.80 -6.07
CA ILE A 64 3.67 7.03 -5.26
C ILE A 64 4.98 7.73 -5.65
N ASP A 65 5.20 7.99 -6.94
CA ASP A 65 6.15 9.02 -7.36
C ASP A 65 5.37 10.24 -7.85
N LYS A 66 5.50 11.35 -7.13
CA LYS A 66 4.89 12.63 -7.48
C LYS A 66 5.72 13.41 -8.51
N SER A 67 6.94 12.95 -8.79
CA SER A 67 7.86 13.63 -9.72
C SER A 67 7.60 13.28 -11.18
N ILE A 68 6.86 12.21 -11.45
CA ILE A 68 6.56 11.73 -12.80
C ILE A 68 5.04 11.81 -13.00
N ASN A 69 4.59 12.62 -13.96
CA ASN A 69 3.17 12.70 -14.36
C ASN A 69 2.65 11.43 -15.05
N LEU A 70 3.45 10.36 -15.11
CA LEU A 70 3.09 9.10 -15.72
C LEU A 70 2.67 8.10 -14.62
N PRO A 71 1.55 7.39 -14.81
CA PRO A 71 1.08 6.42 -13.83
C PRO A 71 1.93 5.14 -13.96
N ILE A 72 3.11 5.13 -13.34
CA ILE A 72 4.06 4.00 -13.34
C ILE A 72 4.47 3.60 -11.92
N ILE A 73 4.72 2.31 -11.70
CA ILE A 73 5.35 1.80 -10.48
C ILE A 73 6.83 1.57 -10.78
N THR A 74 7.69 2.17 -9.97
CA THR A 74 9.16 2.03 -10.01
C THR A 74 9.67 1.34 -8.74
N PRO A 75 10.91 0.81 -8.71
CA PRO A 75 11.52 0.28 -7.49
C PRO A 75 11.48 1.30 -6.34
N PHE A 76 11.75 2.58 -6.64
CA PHE A 76 11.70 3.66 -5.66
C PHE A 76 10.30 3.89 -5.08
N SER A 77 9.27 3.80 -5.91
CA SER A 77 7.88 3.89 -5.44
C SER A 77 7.54 2.76 -4.46
N LEU A 78 8.03 1.55 -4.73
CA LEU A 78 7.85 0.37 -3.86
C LEU A 78 8.70 0.45 -2.59
N ILE A 79 9.93 0.95 -2.66
CA ILE A 79 10.79 1.22 -1.49
C ILE A 79 10.11 2.23 -0.57
N ASN A 80 9.56 3.31 -1.13
CA ASN A 80 8.82 4.32 -0.36
C ASN A 80 7.60 3.72 0.34
N ILE A 81 6.90 2.80 -0.32
CA ILE A 81 5.75 2.11 0.26
C ILE A 81 6.20 1.13 1.33
N ARG A 82 7.18 0.28 1.05
CA ARG A 82 7.77 -0.62 2.04
C ARG A 82 8.14 0.12 3.32
N ASN A 83 8.88 1.22 3.20
CA ASN A 83 9.30 2.02 4.35
C ASN A 83 8.11 2.58 5.13
N LYS A 84 7.01 2.96 4.47
CA LYS A 84 5.77 3.41 5.13
C LYS A 84 5.00 2.26 5.80
N LEU A 85 5.07 1.07 5.23
CA LEU A 85 4.34 -0.12 5.68
C LEU A 85 5.14 -0.99 6.65
N PHE A 86 6.40 -0.65 6.92
CA PHE A 86 7.32 -1.43 7.76
C PHE A 86 7.42 -2.89 7.30
N ILE A 87 7.43 -3.12 5.99
CA ILE A 87 7.58 -4.46 5.40
C ILE A 87 9.07 -4.82 5.37
N GLU A 88 9.42 -6.00 5.87
CA GLU A 88 10.78 -6.53 5.82
C GLU A 88 11.06 -7.18 4.46
N ILE A 89 11.50 -6.35 3.50
CA ILE A 89 12.02 -6.78 2.20
C ILE A 89 13.19 -5.87 1.82
N SER A 90 14.29 -6.44 1.37
CA SER A 90 15.49 -5.68 1.01
C SER A 90 15.26 -4.84 -0.25
N ASP A 91 16.06 -3.77 -0.43
CA ASP A 91 16.04 -3.00 -1.68
C ASP A 91 16.33 -3.92 -2.87
N LYS A 92 17.31 -4.82 -2.75
CA LYS A 92 17.67 -5.80 -3.78
C LYS A 92 16.48 -6.65 -4.23
N GLU A 93 15.72 -7.21 -3.29
CA GLU A 93 14.53 -8.01 -3.61
C GLU A 93 13.45 -7.18 -4.32
N ILE A 94 13.27 -5.91 -3.94
CA ILE A 94 12.35 -5.01 -4.65
C ILE A 94 12.80 -4.79 -6.10
N PHE A 95 14.08 -4.51 -6.33
CA PHE A 95 14.62 -4.34 -7.68
C PHE A 95 14.47 -5.63 -8.51
N GLU A 96 14.75 -6.79 -7.93
CA GLU A 96 14.56 -8.09 -8.59
C GLU A 96 13.08 -8.32 -8.95
N MET A 97 12.14 -8.02 -8.05
CA MET A 97 10.70 -8.12 -8.33
C MET A 97 10.26 -7.24 -9.49
N VAL A 98 10.76 -6.01 -9.57
CA VAL A 98 10.44 -5.11 -10.69
C VAL A 98 11.07 -5.62 -11.99
N ASN A 99 12.34 -6.05 -11.95
CA ASN A 99 13.06 -6.58 -13.11
C ASN A 99 12.44 -7.86 -13.66
N LEU A 100 11.82 -8.68 -12.81
CA LEU A 100 11.06 -9.86 -13.24
C LEU A 100 9.81 -9.48 -14.04
N LEU A 101 9.23 -8.32 -13.77
CA LEU A 101 7.99 -7.86 -14.39
C LEU A 101 8.25 -6.98 -15.61
N SER A 102 9.29 -6.16 -15.57
CA SER A 102 9.60 -5.17 -16.59
C SER A 102 11.11 -5.09 -16.85
N SER A 103 11.49 -5.16 -18.12
CA SER A 103 12.87 -4.96 -18.55
C SER A 103 13.33 -3.50 -18.49
N THR A 104 12.41 -2.56 -18.26
CA THR A 104 12.70 -1.11 -18.19
C THR A 104 12.64 -0.57 -16.76
N GLU A 105 12.54 -1.43 -15.75
CA GLU A 105 12.35 -1.04 -14.34
C GLU A 105 11.07 -0.22 -14.07
N GLU A 106 10.15 -0.17 -15.04
CA GLU A 106 8.91 0.59 -14.96
C GLU A 106 7.72 -0.34 -15.22
N ILE A 107 6.77 -0.38 -14.29
CA ILE A 107 5.56 -1.17 -14.43
C ILE A 107 4.39 -0.23 -14.73
N THR A 108 3.86 -0.34 -15.96
CA THR A 108 2.66 0.38 -16.39
C THR A 108 1.39 -0.29 -15.88
N PHE A 109 0.26 0.42 -15.94
CA PHE A 109 -1.03 -0.17 -15.55
C PHE A 109 -1.41 -1.39 -16.41
N ASP A 110 -1.11 -1.35 -17.71
CA ASP A 110 -1.39 -2.47 -18.63
C ASP A 110 -0.62 -3.72 -18.24
N LEU A 111 0.68 -3.58 -17.95
CA LEU A 111 1.51 -4.70 -17.51
C LEU A 111 1.04 -5.23 -16.14
N PHE A 112 0.75 -4.32 -15.21
CA PHE A 112 0.28 -4.66 -13.88
C PHE A 112 -1.07 -5.39 -13.92
N SER A 113 -2.03 -4.88 -14.69
CA SER A 113 -3.37 -5.46 -14.80
C SER A 113 -3.35 -6.83 -15.48
N ARG A 114 -2.52 -7.04 -16.51
CA ARG A 114 -2.36 -8.38 -17.13
C ARG A 114 -1.74 -9.41 -16.19
N THR A 115 -0.88 -8.96 -15.27
CA THR A 115 -0.17 -9.86 -14.36
C THR A 115 -0.99 -10.21 -13.12
N PHE A 116 -1.77 -9.26 -12.61
CA PHE A 116 -2.39 -9.33 -11.29
C PHE A 116 -3.92 -9.15 -11.27
N GLY A 117 -4.55 -8.83 -12.41
CA GLY A 117 -6.00 -8.67 -12.58
C GLY A 117 -6.63 -9.85 -13.30
#